data_AF-A0A1Y3BMM4-F1
#
_entry.id   AF-A0A1Y3BMM4-F1
#
_cell.length_a   1.000
_cell.length_b   1.000
_cell.length_c   1.000
_cell.angle_alpha   90.00
_cell.angle_beta   90.00
_cell.angle_gamma   90.00
#
_symmetry.space_group_name_H-M   'P 1'
#
loop_
_entity.id
_entity.type
_entity.pdbx_description
1 polymer ?
#
loop_
_entity_poly.entity_id
_entity_poly.type
_entity_poly.pdbx_seq_one_letter_code
_entity_poly.pdbx_strand_id
1 'polypeptide(L)'
;MLAERKRKVIYSNPRGTLWANDKQKFGQRMLESMGWQEGQGLGKDQAGITESIRPSFKFDNKGLGYKNKSNDWIEDNNVYEQILSDLSKYHKPNNLVAKQDEIKDLEKKTKSSNRLQ
;
A
#
# COMPACT_ATOMS: atom_id res chain seq x y z
N MET A 1 41.69 40.13 8.75
CA MET A 1 40.44 40.29 7.98
C MET A 1 39.74 38.93 7.94
N LEU A 2 38.56 38.80 8.53
CA LEU A 2 37.79 37.54 8.54
C LEU A 2 37.02 37.43 7.22
N ALA A 3 37.05 36.26 6.59
CA ALA A 3 36.33 36.01 5.33
C ALA A 3 34.81 36.04 5.55
N GLU A 4 34.08 36.54 4.56
CA GLU A 4 32.62 36.61 4.60
C GLU A 4 31.97 35.22 4.56
N ARG A 5 30.85 35.07 5.28
CA ARG A 5 30.08 33.83 5.31
C ARG A 5 29.36 33.62 3.97
N LYS A 6 29.80 32.63 3.19
CA LYS A 6 29.10 32.19 1.97
C LYS A 6 27.69 31.70 2.32
N ARG A 7 26.66 32.43 1.85
CA ARG A 7 25.26 31.98 1.93
C ARG A 7 24.95 31.12 0.71
N LYS A 8 24.45 29.90 0.95
CA LYS A 8 23.95 29.03 -0.12
C LYS A 8 22.61 29.59 -0.61
N VAL A 9 22.57 30.07 -1.85
CA VAL A 9 21.32 30.53 -2.48
C VAL A 9 20.49 29.29 -2.78
N ILE A 10 19.34 29.16 -2.13
CA ILE A 10 18.36 28.11 -2.41
C ILE A 10 17.33 28.74 -3.34
N TYR A 11 17.37 28.35 -4.62
CA TYR A 11 16.36 28.76 -5.58
C TYR A 11 15.06 27.99 -5.33
N SER A 12 13.92 28.65 -5.54
CA SER A 12 12.60 28.02 -5.43
C SER A 12 12.43 27.00 -6.56
N ASN A 13 12.72 25.74 -6.27
CA ASN A 13 12.50 24.63 -7.18
C ASN A 13 11.76 23.51 -6.45
N PRO A 14 10.44 23.65 -6.23
CA PRO A 14 9.66 22.73 -5.39
C PRO A 14 9.60 21.30 -5.96
N ARG A 15 9.83 21.11 -7.26
CA ARG A 15 9.82 19.79 -7.92
C ARG A 15 11.16 19.33 -8.45
N GLY A 16 12.22 20.12 -8.31
CA GLY A 16 13.53 19.74 -8.82
C GLY A 16 13.65 19.72 -10.35
N THR A 17 12.66 20.18 -11.14
CA THR A 17 12.61 19.94 -12.60
C THR A 17 13.34 20.96 -13.45
N LEU A 18 13.75 22.10 -12.89
CA LEU A 18 14.39 23.20 -13.64
C LEU A 18 15.64 22.79 -14.42
N TRP A 19 16.40 21.79 -13.95
CA TRP A 19 17.61 21.34 -14.66
C TRP A 19 17.30 20.40 -15.83
N ALA A 20 16.23 19.60 -15.71
CA ALA A 20 15.82 18.63 -16.72
C ALA A 20 15.06 19.30 -17.89
N ASN A 21 14.35 20.38 -17.62
CA ASN A 21 13.57 21.12 -18.63
C ASN A 21 14.39 22.20 -19.37
N ASP A 22 15.66 22.38 -19.01
CA ASP A 22 16.51 23.44 -19.56
C ASP A 22 17.23 22.97 -20.83
N LYS A 23 16.70 23.39 -21.98
CA LYS A 23 17.19 23.01 -23.31
C LYS A 23 18.55 23.58 -23.69
N GLN A 24 19.03 24.58 -22.95
CA GLN A 24 20.27 25.28 -23.27
C GLN A 24 21.46 24.77 -22.46
N LYS A 25 21.29 23.72 -21.65
CA LYS A 25 22.37 23.16 -20.85
C LYS A 25 23.45 22.49 -21.70
N PHE A 26 24.67 22.54 -21.17
CA PHE A 26 25.84 21.89 -21.75
C PHE A 26 25.60 20.43 -22.13
N GLY A 27 25.02 19.64 -21.22
CA GLY A 27 24.77 18.21 -21.45
C GLY A 27 23.80 17.95 -22.60
N GLN A 28 22.74 18.75 -22.73
CA GLN A 28 21.79 18.62 -23.84
C GLN A 28 22.44 18.96 -25.18
N ARG A 29 23.14 20.10 -25.26
CA ARG A 29 23.87 20.49 -26.48
C ARG A 29 24.91 19.46 -26.90
N MET A 30 25.59 18.85 -25.92
CA MET A 30 26.57 17.80 -26.17
C MET A 30 25.90 16.55 -26.75
N LEU A 31 24.78 16.10 -26.18
CA LEU A 31 24.03 14.95 -26.70
C LEU A 31 23.49 15.21 -28.11
N GLU A 32 22.90 16.38 -28.33
CA GLU A 32 22.42 16.82 -29.65
C GLU A 32 23.55 16.84 -30.68
N SER A 33 24.75 17.31 -30.30
CA SER A 33 25.93 17.28 -31.19
C SER A 33 26.39 15.88 -31.58
N MET A 34 26.06 14.86 -30.77
CA MET A 34 26.32 13.45 -31.05
C MET A 34 25.17 12.76 -31.79
N GLY A 35 24.15 13.51 -32.21
CA GLY A 35 23.02 13.01 -32.99
C GLY A 35 21.84 12.48 -32.16
N TRP A 36 21.87 12.66 -30.84
CA TRP A 36 20.73 12.33 -29.98
C TRP A 36 19.65 13.42 -30.08
N GLN A 37 18.38 13.04 -30.06
CA GLN A 37 17.25 13.98 -30.08
C GLN A 37 16.36 13.81 -28.85
N GLU A 38 15.77 14.92 -28.40
CA GLU A 38 14.86 14.93 -27.26
C GLU A 38 13.71 13.93 -27.48
N GLY A 39 13.51 13.03 -26.51
CA GLY A 39 12.48 11.99 -26.56
C GLY A 39 12.96 10.64 -27.11
N GLN A 40 14.16 10.56 -27.71
CA GLN A 40 14.74 9.29 -28.13
C GLN A 40 15.48 8.60 -26.97
N GLY A 41 15.34 7.29 -26.87
CA GLY A 41 16.15 6.47 -25.98
C GLY A 41 17.60 6.42 -26.43
N LEU A 42 18.52 6.16 -25.49
CA LEU A 42 19.94 5.99 -25.80
C LEU A 42 20.25 4.57 -26.33
N GLY A 43 21.37 4.42 -27.03
CA GLY A 43 21.85 3.14 -27.57
C GLY A 43 21.68 3.01 -29.08
N LYS A 44 22.22 1.91 -29.64
CA LYS A 44 22.25 1.66 -31.09
C LYS A 44 20.86 1.68 -31.73
N ASP A 45 19.91 1.00 -31.09
CA ASP A 45 18.53 0.85 -31.57
C ASP A 45 17.57 1.83 -30.88
N GLN A 46 18.09 2.84 -30.17
CA GLN A 46 17.29 3.82 -29.40
C GLN A 46 16.34 3.19 -28.36
N ALA A 47 16.59 1.94 -27.94
CA ALA A 47 15.77 1.18 -27.00
C ALA A 47 16.03 1.51 -25.51
N GLY A 48 16.93 2.46 -25.23
CA GLY A 48 17.23 2.90 -23.87
C GLY A 48 16.05 3.62 -23.21
N ILE A 49 16.09 3.70 -21.88
CA ILE A 49 15.04 4.35 -21.09
C ILE A 49 15.05 5.86 -21.36
N THR A 50 13.89 6.42 -21.74
CA THR A 50 13.73 7.86 -22.02
C THR A 50 13.59 8.70 -20.75
N GLU A 51 13.00 8.12 -19.70
CA GLU A 51 12.79 8.80 -18.42
C GLU A 51 13.81 8.38 -17.35
N SER A 52 14.13 9.28 -16.42
CA SER A 52 15.01 8.95 -15.31
C SER A 52 14.31 8.02 -14.30
N ILE A 53 15.07 7.07 -13.76
CA ILE A 53 14.59 6.18 -12.71
C ILE A 53 14.32 7.00 -11.45
N ARG A 54 13.08 6.94 -10.94
CA ARG A 54 12.69 7.65 -9.72
C ARG A 54 12.99 6.79 -8.50
N PRO A 55 13.76 7.30 -7.52
CA PRO A 55 13.95 6.59 -6.27
C PRO A 55 12.66 6.57 -5.46
N SER A 56 12.28 5.39 -4.96
CA SER A 56 11.21 5.25 -3.98
C SER A 56 11.79 5.50 -2.59
N PHE A 57 11.40 6.59 -1.94
CA PHE A 57 11.81 6.86 -0.57
C PHE A 57 10.89 6.15 0.42
N LYS A 58 11.50 5.54 1.42
CA LYS A 58 10.79 4.91 2.53
C LYS A 58 10.88 5.85 3.74
N PHE A 59 9.73 6.35 4.18
CA PHE A 59 9.63 7.22 5.36
C PHE A 59 9.25 6.45 6.64
N ASP A 60 8.95 5.16 6.51
CA ASP A 60 8.54 4.31 7.62
C ASP A 60 9.75 3.71 8.35
N ASN A 61 9.54 3.26 9.59
CA ASN A 61 10.55 2.52 10.37
C ASN A 61 10.49 0.99 10.19
N LYS A 62 9.61 0.49 9.30
CA LYS A 62 9.38 -0.96 9.10
C LYS A 62 10.56 -1.66 8.41
N GLY A 63 10.76 -2.95 8.63
CA GLY A 63 11.80 -3.72 7.92
C GLY A 63 11.50 -3.88 6.42
N LEU A 64 12.54 -4.14 5.62
CA LEU A 64 12.35 -4.64 4.25
C LEU A 64 11.63 -6.00 4.32
N GLY A 65 10.61 -6.20 3.49
CA GLY A 65 9.79 -7.42 3.52
C GLY A 65 8.68 -7.44 4.57
N TYR A 66 8.47 -6.36 5.33
CA TYR A 66 7.31 -6.25 6.22
C TYR A 66 6.00 -6.27 5.41
N LYS A 67 5.22 -7.35 5.56
CA LYS A 67 3.86 -7.47 5.00
C LYS A 67 2.87 -7.05 6.08
N ASN A 68 1.99 -6.11 5.78
CA ASN A 68 0.93 -5.71 6.70
C ASN A 68 -0.10 -6.85 6.79
N LYS A 69 -0.02 -7.67 7.85
CA LYS A 69 -0.96 -8.74 8.18
C LYS A 69 -2.23 -8.16 8.80
N SER A 70 -2.88 -7.22 8.12
CA SER A 70 -4.07 -6.55 8.64
C SER A 70 -5.34 -7.42 8.57
N ASN A 71 -5.30 -8.58 7.89
CA ASN A 71 -6.48 -9.41 7.64
C ASN A 71 -6.36 -10.86 8.13
N ASP A 72 -5.30 -11.22 8.85
CA ASP A 72 -5.10 -12.57 9.40
C ASP A 72 -6.26 -12.98 10.34
N TRP A 73 -6.91 -12.02 11.00
CA TRP A 73 -8.09 -12.25 11.82
C TRP A 73 -9.25 -12.90 11.04
N ILE A 74 -9.49 -12.52 9.79
CA ILE A 74 -10.61 -13.06 9.00
C ILE A 74 -10.31 -14.50 8.53
N GLU A 75 -9.04 -14.78 8.21
CA GLU A 75 -8.59 -16.13 7.84
C GLU A 75 -8.72 -17.09 9.04
N ASP A 76 -8.31 -16.65 10.23
CA ASP A 76 -8.41 -17.44 11.46
C ASP A 76 -9.87 -17.75 11.86
N ASN A 77 -10.80 -16.82 11.64
CA ASN A 77 -12.23 -17.03 11.96
C ASN A 77 -12.88 -18.08 11.05
N ASN A 78 -12.58 -18.07 9.74
CA ASN A 78 -13.17 -19.05 8.82
C ASN A 78 -12.70 -20.48 9.14
N VAL A 79 -11.43 -20.63 9.53
CA VAL A 79 -10.87 -21.92 9.99
C VAL A 79 -11.54 -22.36 11.29
N TYR A 80 -11.76 -21.43 12.22
CA TYR A 80 -12.45 -21.70 13.48
C TYR A 80 -13.89 -22.20 13.25
N GLU A 81 -14.66 -21.54 12.38
CA GLU A 81 -16.03 -21.94 12.04
C GLU A 81 -16.07 -23.30 11.35
N GLN A 82 -15.09 -23.62 10.49
CA GLN A 82 -14.99 -24.95 9.87
C GLN A 82 -14.80 -26.05 10.93
N ILE A 83 -13.88 -25.84 11.88
CA ILE A 83 -13.61 -26.79 12.97
C ILE A 83 -14.87 -27.01 13.83
N LEU A 84 -15.59 -25.95 14.20
CA LEU A 84 -16.85 -26.05 14.94
C LEU A 84 -17.92 -26.82 14.15
N SER A 85 -18.04 -26.55 12.85
CA SER A 85 -18.97 -27.25 11.99
C SER A 85 -18.66 -28.74 11.94
N ASP A 86 -17.39 -29.12 11.80
CA ASP A 86 -16.97 -30.51 11.74
C ASP A 86 -17.18 -31.22 13.08
N LEU A 87 -16.85 -30.57 14.20
CA LEU A 87 -17.10 -31.12 15.53
C LEU A 87 -18.59 -31.37 15.79
N SER A 88 -19.45 -30.42 15.40
CA SER A 88 -20.91 -30.54 15.59
C SER A 88 -21.53 -31.70 14.79
N LYS A 89 -20.93 -32.07 13.64
CA LYS A 89 -21.40 -33.22 12.84
C LYS A 89 -21.19 -34.55 13.57
N TYR A 90 -20.10 -34.67 14.33
CA TYR A 90 -19.75 -35.89 15.06
C TYR A 90 -20.35 -35.96 16.46
N HIS A 91 -20.50 -34.81 17.13
CA HIS A 91 -21.19 -34.72 18.41
C HIS A 91 -22.68 -34.48 18.18
N LYS A 92 -23.51 -35.55 18.12
CA LYS A 92 -24.96 -35.42 18.30
C LYS A 92 -25.26 -35.33 19.79
N PRO A 93 -25.64 -34.17 20.36
CA PRO A 93 -26.08 -34.15 21.74
C PRO A 93 -27.53 -34.63 21.71
N ASN A 94 -27.80 -35.77 22.34
CA ASN A 94 -29.15 -36.32 22.53
C ASN A 94 -30.09 -35.39 23.35
N ASN A 95 -29.72 -34.11 23.56
CA ASN A 95 -30.36 -33.16 24.45
C ASN A 95 -30.51 -31.74 23.83
N LEU A 96 -30.49 -31.60 22.50
CA LEU A 96 -30.66 -30.29 21.82
C LEU A 96 -32.10 -29.90 21.54
N VAL A 97 -33.04 -30.86 21.49
CA VAL A 97 -34.46 -30.53 21.25
C VAL A 97 -34.99 -29.65 22.37
N ALA A 98 -34.68 -29.98 23.64
CA ALA A 98 -35.12 -29.22 24.80
C ALA A 98 -34.49 -27.80 24.88
N LYS A 99 -33.23 -27.64 24.47
CA LYS A 99 -32.51 -26.36 24.59
C LYS A 99 -32.79 -25.40 23.44
N GLN A 100 -33.10 -25.91 22.23
CA GLN A 100 -33.49 -25.08 21.09
C GLN A 100 -34.85 -24.42 21.29
N ASP A 101 -35.78 -25.10 21.94
CA ASP A 101 -37.10 -24.55 22.24
C ASP A 101 -37.01 -23.43 23.28
N GLU A 102 -36.18 -23.60 24.33
CA GLU A 102 -35.89 -22.54 25.30
C GLU A 102 -35.23 -21.30 24.66
N ILE A 103 -34.27 -21.49 23.75
CA ILE A 103 -33.58 -20.37 23.08
C ILE A 103 -34.54 -19.62 22.14
N LYS A 104 -35.37 -20.34 21.37
CA LYS A 104 -36.40 -19.72 20.50
C LYS A 104 -37.44 -18.95 21.31
N ASP A 105 -37.81 -19.43 22.49
CA ASP A 105 -38.77 -18.75 23.35
C ASP A 105 -38.18 -17.52 24.03
N LEU A 106 -36.90 -17.54 24.40
CA LEU A 106 -36.17 -16.36 24.84
C LEU A 106 -36.05 -15.30 23.73
N GLU A 107 -35.82 -15.71 22.48
CA GLU A 107 -35.76 -14.80 21.32
C GLU A 107 -37.11 -14.15 20.97
N LYS A 108 -38.22 -14.89 21.11
CA LYS A 108 -39.57 -14.31 20.95
C LYS A 108 -39.86 -13.27 22.02
N LYS A 109 -39.42 -13.54 23.26
CA LYS A 109 -39.61 -12.64 24.40
C LYS A 109 -38.82 -11.33 24.22
N THR A 110 -37.57 -11.42 23.75
CA THR A 110 -36.74 -10.24 23.46
C THR A 110 -37.24 -9.44 22.27
N LYS A 111 -37.80 -10.08 21.23
CA LYS A 111 -38.44 -9.39 20.09
C LYS A 111 -39.76 -8.69 20.48
N SER A 112 -40.55 -9.26 21.39
CA SER A 112 -41.79 -8.60 21.87
C SER A 112 -41.52 -7.41 22.78
N SER A 113 -40.41 -7.48 23.54
CA SER A 113 -39.95 -6.41 24.40
C SER A 113 -39.10 -5.47 23.56
N ASN A 114 -39.73 -4.57 22.78
CA ASN A 114 -39.08 -3.49 22.02
C ASN A 114 -37.95 -2.80 22.82
N ARG A 115 -36.73 -3.35 22.78
CA ARG A 115 -35.51 -2.82 23.43
C ARG A 115 -34.40 -2.56 22.41
N LEU A 116 -34.75 -2.51 21.13
CA LEU A 116 -33.92 -2.01 20.04
C LEU A 116 -34.82 -1.20 19.08
N GLN A 117 -35.41 -0.14 19.61
CA GLN A 117 -35.61 1.12 18.89
C GLN A 117 -34.95 2.22 19.70
#